data_AF-A0AAE4FE13-F1
#
_entry.id   AF-A0AAE4FE13-F1
#
_cell.length_a   1.000
_cell.length_b   1.000
_cell.length_c   1.000
_cell.angle_alpha   90.00
_cell.angle_beta   90.00
_cell.angle_gamma   90.00
#
_symmetry.space_group_name_H-M   'P 1'
#
loop_
_entity.id
_entity.type
_entity.pdbx_description
1 polymer ?
#
loop_
_entity_poly.entity_id
_entity_poly.type
_entity_poly.pdbx_seq_one_letter_code
_entity_poly.pdbx_strand_id
1 'polypeptide(L)' 'MKKIVLLVCFTFSVSAFGYITHDPNDPNIKAVCRDGSYSTSKGRGTCSHHGGVDHYL' A
#
# COMPACT_ATOMS: atom_id res chain seq x y z
N MET A 1 10.25 7.14 30.67
CA MET A 1 9.50 8.06 29.77
C MET A 1 9.94 7.98 28.31
N LYS A 2 11.23 7.78 27.99
CA LYS A 2 11.75 7.62 26.61
C LYS A 2 11.19 6.44 25.80
N LYS A 3 10.66 5.41 26.46
CA LYS A 3 10.03 4.23 25.81
C LYS A 3 8.60 4.53 25.30
N ILE A 4 7.93 5.50 25.90
CA ILE A 4 6.55 5.88 25.55
C ILE A 4 6.52 6.74 24.28
N VAL A 5 7.55 7.56 24.06
CA VAL A 5 7.69 8.37 22.84
C VAL A 5 7.88 7.49 21.59
N LEU A 6 8.56 6.34 21.72
CA LEU A 6 8.86 5.45 20.59
C LEU A 6 7.61 4.71 20.06
N LEU A 7 6.57 4.56 20.88
CA LEU A 7 5.34 3.85 20.52
C LEU A 7 4.35 4.77 19.77
N VAL A 8 4.40 6.08 20.01
CA VAL A 8 3.52 7.08 19.39
C VAL A 8 3.93 7.41 17.94
N CYS A 9 5.21 7.23 17.57
CA CYS A 9 5.67 7.45 16.19
C CYS A 9 5.32 6.32 15.22
N PHE A 10 4.96 5.13 15.73
CA PHE A 10 4.72 3.96 14.88
C PHE A 10 3.28 3.90 14.33
N THR A 11 2.31 4.51 15.02
CA THR A 11 0.89 4.48 14.62
C THR A 11 0.46 5.67 13.75
N PHE A 12 1.20 6.78 13.78
CA PHE A 12 0.83 8.00 13.03
C PHE A 12 1.32 8.01 11.57
N SER A 13 2.23 7.11 11.20
CA SER A 13 2.91 7.14 9.90
C SER A 13 2.30 6.21 8.83
N VAL A 14 1.43 5.27 9.20
CA VAL A 14 0.93 4.23 8.27
C VAL A 14 -0.13 4.70 7.28
N SER A 15 -0.75 5.87 7.49
CA SER A 15 -1.83 6.39 6.64
C SER A 15 -1.35 6.97 5.30
N ALA A 16 -0.04 7.16 5.12
CA ALA A 16 0.52 7.83 3.94
C ALA A 16 1.14 6.88 2.91
N PHE A 17 1.27 5.58 3.23
CA PHE A 17 1.85 4.60 2.33
C PHE A 17 0.73 3.80 1.68
N GLY A 18 0.73 3.70 0.35
CA GLY A 18 -0.23 2.83 -0.33
C GLY A 18 0.01 1.38 0.09
N TYR A 19 -1.09 0.63 0.19
CA TYR A 19 -1.11 -0.75 0.63
C TYR A 19 -1.58 -1.67 -0.49
N ILE A 20 -1.41 -2.98 -0.27
CA ILE A 20 -1.90 -4.04 -1.14
C ILE A 20 -3.17 -4.62 -0.52
N THR A 21 -4.20 -4.82 -1.34
CA THR A 21 -5.48 -5.42 -0.94
C THR A 21 -5.89 -6.50 -1.93
N HIS A 22 -6.65 -7.48 -1.46
CA HIS A 22 -7.31 -8.49 -2.31
C HIS A 22 -8.83 -8.26 -2.39
N ASP A 23 -9.35 -7.20 -1.77
CA ASP A 23 -10.74 -6.80 -1.93
C ASP A 23 -10.88 -5.99 -3.23
N PRO A 24 -11.56 -6.50 -4.28
CA PRO A 24 -11.77 -5.76 -5.51
C PRO A 24 -12.70 -4.55 -5.36
N ASN A 25 -13.41 -4.43 -4.24
CA ASN A 25 -14.33 -3.32 -3.97
C ASN A 25 -13.70 -2.21 -3.13
N ASP A 26 -12.39 -2.27 -2.85
CA ASP A 26 -11.72 -1.20 -2.14
C ASP A 26 -11.77 0.10 -2.98
N PRO A 27 -12.38 1.18 -2.46
CA PRO A 27 -12.56 2.41 -3.24
C PRO A 27 -11.24 3.15 -3.51
N ASN A 28 -10.15 2.73 -2.90
CA ASN A 28 -8.84 3.36 -3.02
C ASN A 28 -7.91 2.65 -4.01
N ILE A 29 -8.38 1.63 -4.73
CA ILE A 29 -7.55 0.92 -5.70
C ILE A 29 -7.11 1.88 -6.82
N LYS A 30 -5.82 1.82 -7.13
CA LYS A 30 -5.18 2.65 -8.14
C LYS A 30 -4.42 1.84 -9.19
N ALA A 31 -4.13 0.57 -8.91
CA ALA A 31 -3.46 -0.34 -9.82
C ALA A 31 -3.84 -1.79 -9.55
N VAL A 32 -3.82 -2.60 -10.59
CA VAL A 32 -3.87 -4.06 -10.51
C VAL A 32 -2.44 -4.58 -10.64
N CYS A 33 -2.03 -5.46 -9.73
CA CYS A 33 -0.73 -6.13 -9.76
C CYS A 33 -0.81 -7.44 -10.55
N ARG A 34 0.32 -7.90 -11.10
CA ARG A 34 0.37 -9.12 -11.93
C ARG A 34 0.04 -10.42 -11.18
N ASP A 35 0.17 -10.44 -9.87
CA ASP A 35 -0.23 -11.59 -9.03
C ASP A 35 -1.73 -11.64 -8.72
N GLY A 36 -2.51 -10.68 -9.24
CA GLY A 36 -3.95 -10.56 -9.01
C GLY A 36 -4.33 -9.75 -7.77
N SER A 37 -3.36 -9.21 -7.03
CA SER A 37 -3.64 -8.24 -5.95
C SER A 37 -3.86 -6.83 -6.49
N TYR A 38 -4.36 -5.94 -5.64
CA TYR A 38 -4.64 -4.54 -5.95
C TYR A 38 -3.76 -3.62 -5.10
N SER A 39 -3.27 -2.53 -5.68
CA SER A 39 -2.49 -1.52 -4.97
C SER A 39 -3.22 -0.19 -4.90
N THR A 40 -3.18 0.45 -3.73
CA THR A 40 -3.68 1.83 -3.53
C THR A 40 -2.61 2.91 -3.79
N SER A 41 -1.39 2.49 -4.16
CA SER A 41 -0.30 3.38 -4.62
C SER A 41 -0.24 3.50 -6.15
N LYS A 42 0.40 4.58 -6.65
CA LYS A 42 0.81 4.76 -8.05
C LYS A 42 2.29 5.13 -8.13
N GLY A 43 2.91 4.86 -9.28
CA GLY A 43 4.25 5.33 -9.61
C GLY A 43 5.34 4.28 -9.46
N ARG A 44 6.58 4.76 -9.28
CA ARG A 44 7.76 3.88 -9.25
C ARG A 44 7.70 2.95 -8.04
N GLY A 45 7.87 1.65 -8.30
CA GLY A 45 7.89 0.62 -7.27
C GLY A 45 6.51 0.07 -6.90
N THR A 46 5.42 0.61 -7.45
CA THR A 46 4.09 0.00 -7.30
C THR A 46 4.12 -1.44 -7.81
N CYS A 47 3.57 -2.35 -6.99
CA CYS A 47 3.54 -3.79 -7.25
C CYS A 47 4.93 -4.46 -7.47
N SER A 48 6.06 -3.84 -7.09
CA SER A 48 7.40 -4.39 -7.41
C SER A 48 7.64 -5.80 -6.87
N HIS A 49 7.12 -6.11 -5.68
CA HIS A 49 7.16 -7.44 -5.07
C HIS A 49 6.07 -8.38 -5.60
N HIS A 50 5.09 -7.84 -6.32
CA HIS A 50 3.90 -8.51 -6.84
C HIS A 50 3.98 -8.70 -8.36
N GLY A 51 5.21 -8.81 -8.90
CA GLY A 51 5.46 -9.01 -10.32
C GLY A 51 5.34 -7.75 -11.19
N GLY A 52 5.14 -6.58 -10.57
CA GLY A 52 4.92 -5.30 -11.25
C GLY A 52 3.44 -4.99 -11.47
N VAL A 53 3.20 -3.76 -11.92
CA VAL A 53 1.85 -3.31 -12.29
C VAL A 53 1.44 -4.00 -13.57
N ASP A 54 0.24 -4.57 -13.57
CA ASP A 54 -0.42 -5.00 -14.78
C ASP A 54 -1.01 -3.78 -15.51
N HIS A 55 -1.93 -3.06 -14.86
CA HIS A 55 -2.46 -1.78 -15.33
C HIS A 55 -2.88 -0.87 -14.17
N TYR A 56 -2.97 0.43 -14.44
CA TYR A 56 -3.48 1.43 -13.49
C TYR A 56 -4.98 1.65 -13.67
N LEU A 57 -5.67 1.96 -12.58
CA LEU A 57 -7.07 2.41 -12.55
C LEU A 57 -7.17 3.94 -12.43
#